data_AF-A0A0K2UM38-F1
#
_entry.id   AF-A0A0K2UM38-F1
#
_cell.length_a   1.000
_cell.length_b   1.000
_cell.length_c   1.000
_cell.angle_alpha   90.00
_cell.angle_beta   90.00
_cell.angle_gamma   90.00
#
_symmetry.space_group_name_H-M   'P 1'
#
loop_
_entity.id
_entity.type
_entity.pdbx_description
1 polymer ?
#
loop_
_entity_poly.entity_id
_entity_poly.type
_entity_poly.pdbx_seq_one_letter_code
_entity_poly.pdbx_strand_id
1 'polypeptide(L)'
;EETSSRNFGTFSGGKNPTEIVKALNCSCTTVYSVLAKGTPDATTRSKSRPRRSGEMVAAVKKYVEDKRDNVTVSGLSREFNVSRRTMDWLVKKDLGLKVYKRIPRQSLMPVY
;
A
#
# COMPACT_ATOMS: atom_id res chain seq x y z
N GLU A 1 -4.68 -56.12 2.22
CA GLU A 1 -4.44 -55.03 3.18
C GLU A 1 -5.13 -53.77 2.66
N GLU A 2 -5.93 -53.16 3.53
CA GLU A 2 -6.86 -52.07 3.23
C GLU A 2 -6.19 -50.86 2.59
N THR A 3 -6.72 -50.42 1.45
CA THR A 3 -6.51 -49.06 0.95
C THR A 3 -7.24 -48.10 1.88
N SER A 4 -6.53 -47.65 2.91
CA SER A 4 -6.95 -46.59 3.85
C SER A 4 -7.28 -45.34 3.05
N SER A 5 -8.55 -45.21 2.70
CA SER A 5 -9.09 -44.06 2.00
C SER A 5 -9.14 -42.91 3.00
N ARG A 6 -8.16 -42.02 2.94
CA ARG A 6 -8.21 -40.73 3.63
C ARG A 6 -9.43 -39.98 3.11
N ASN A 7 -10.47 -39.95 3.92
CA ASN A 7 -11.68 -39.17 3.65
C ASN A 7 -11.34 -37.68 3.76
N PHE A 8 -10.98 -37.06 2.65
CA PHE A 8 -10.93 -35.62 2.53
C PHE A 8 -12.37 -35.11 2.45
N GLY A 9 -12.78 -34.30 3.44
CA GLY A 9 -14.15 -33.82 3.59
C GLY A 9 -14.73 -33.26 2.29
N THR A 10 -15.94 -33.70 1.96
CA THR A 10 -16.71 -33.24 0.81
C THR A 10 -17.17 -31.80 1.04
N PHE A 11 -17.10 -30.94 0.01
CA PHE A 11 -17.85 -29.68 0.01
C PHE A 11 -19.34 -29.98 0.23
N SER A 12 -20.12 -29.01 0.73
CA SER A 12 -21.56 -29.14 0.97
C SER A 12 -22.41 -29.50 -0.26
N GLY A 13 -21.79 -29.66 -1.44
CA GLY A 13 -22.39 -30.15 -2.68
C GLY A 13 -21.84 -31.49 -3.20
N GLY A 14 -21.13 -32.29 -2.39
CA GLY A 14 -20.69 -33.66 -2.74
C GLY A 14 -19.60 -33.77 -3.82
N LYS A 15 -19.04 -32.66 -4.30
CA LYS A 15 -18.02 -32.65 -5.36
C LYS A 15 -16.65 -33.04 -4.82
N ASN A 16 -15.97 -33.90 -5.58
CA ASN A 16 -14.62 -34.33 -5.26
C ASN A 16 -13.59 -33.21 -5.56
N PRO A 17 -12.49 -33.10 -4.79
CA PRO A 17 -11.47 -32.07 -5.02
C PRO A 17 -10.93 -32.04 -6.46
N THR A 18 -10.80 -33.21 -7.10
CA THR A 18 -10.33 -33.35 -8.50
C THR A 18 -11.32 -32.77 -9.52
N GLU A 19 -12.62 -32.90 -9.27
CA GLU A 19 -13.65 -32.32 -10.14
C GLU A 19 -13.67 -30.80 -10.00
N ILE A 20 -13.42 -30.28 -8.80
CA ILE A 20 -13.32 -28.85 -8.52
C ILE A 20 -12.10 -28.25 -9.22
N VAL A 21 -10.95 -28.93 -9.18
CA VAL A 21 -9.74 -28.55 -9.93
C VAL A 21 -10.03 -28.41 -11.42
N LYS A 22 -10.72 -29.39 -12.02
CA LYS A 22 -11.09 -29.36 -13.44
C LYS A 22 -12.11 -28.27 -13.75
N ALA A 23 -13.13 -28.12 -12.91
CA ALA A 23 -14.20 -27.13 -13.11
C ALA A 23 -13.72 -25.68 -12.95
N LEU A 24 -12.79 -25.43 -12.03
CA LEU A 24 -12.25 -24.10 -11.74
C LEU A 24 -10.92 -23.80 -12.45
N ASN A 25 -10.36 -24.78 -13.17
CA ASN A 25 -9.05 -24.70 -13.82
C ASN A 25 -7.96 -24.12 -12.90
N CYS A 26 -7.85 -24.64 -11.68
CA CYS A 26 -6.93 -24.17 -10.65
C CYS A 26 -6.07 -25.31 -10.09
N SER A 27 -4.97 -25.00 -9.39
CA SER A 27 -4.08 -26.06 -8.90
C SER A 27 -4.74 -26.91 -7.80
N CYS A 28 -4.44 -28.22 -7.78
CA CYS A 28 -4.84 -29.11 -6.68
C CYS A 28 -4.42 -28.56 -5.32
N THR A 29 -3.21 -27.98 -5.23
CA THR A 29 -2.69 -27.36 -4.00
C THR A 29 -3.58 -26.24 -3.49
N THR A 30 -4.16 -25.43 -4.38
CA THR A 30 -5.08 -24.36 -4.00
C THR A 30 -6.37 -24.93 -3.40
N VAL A 31 -6.95 -25.94 -4.04
CA VAL A 31 -8.19 -26.59 -3.58
C VAL A 31 -7.99 -27.25 -2.21
N TYR A 32 -6.92 -28.01 -2.01
CA TYR A 32 -6.62 -28.61 -0.71
C TYR A 32 -6.29 -27.55 0.37
N SER A 33 -5.62 -26.45 0.01
CA SER A 33 -5.32 -25.37 0.96
C SER A 33 -6.58 -24.62 1.43
N VAL A 34 -7.57 -24.48 0.55
CA VAL A 34 -8.87 -23.88 0.90
C VAL A 34 -9.69 -24.85 1.76
N LEU A 35 -9.75 -26.13 1.37
CA LEU A 35 -10.43 -27.18 2.12
C LEU A 35 -9.89 -27.31 3.55
N ALA A 36 -8.57 -27.32 3.72
CA ALA A 36 -7.92 -27.41 5.02
C ALA A 36 -8.22 -26.20 5.93
N LYS A 37 -8.59 -25.05 5.36
CA LYS A 37 -8.94 -23.82 6.09
C LYS A 37 -10.43 -23.73 6.45
N GLY A 38 -11.28 -24.64 5.98
CA GLY A 38 -12.72 -24.67 6.26
C GLY A 38 -13.51 -23.62 5.48
N THR A 39 -14.34 -22.82 6.16
CA THR A 39 -15.02 -21.63 5.61
C THR A 39 -14.24 -20.37 5.98
N PRO A 40 -13.10 -20.07 5.32
CA PRO A 40 -12.44 -18.80 5.53
C PRO A 40 -13.30 -17.68 4.95
N ASP A 41 -13.29 -16.53 5.61
CA ASP A 41 -13.69 -15.28 4.96
C ASP A 41 -12.87 -15.15 3.66
N ALA A 42 -13.56 -14.98 2.53
CA ALA A 42 -12.92 -14.94 1.21
C ALA A 42 -11.99 -13.73 1.04
N THR A 43 -11.90 -12.86 2.05
CA THR A 43 -11.04 -11.71 2.09
C THR A 43 -9.59 -12.09 2.43
N THR A 44 -8.71 -12.09 1.42
CA THR A 44 -7.25 -12.19 1.64
C THR A 44 -6.62 -10.80 1.63
N ARG A 45 -6.01 -10.38 2.75
CA ARG A 45 -5.20 -9.15 2.80
C ARG A 45 -3.72 -9.50 2.67
N SER A 46 -3.11 -9.13 1.54
CA SER A 46 -1.66 -9.26 1.36
C SER A 46 -0.91 -8.34 2.34
N LYS A 47 0.21 -8.82 2.89
CA LYS A 47 1.14 -7.96 3.63
C LYS A 47 1.71 -6.91 2.66
N SER A 48 1.50 -5.64 2.97
CA SER A 48 2.13 -4.54 2.22
C SER A 48 3.55 -4.33 2.74
N ARG A 49 4.45 -3.86 1.86
CA ARG A 49 5.76 -3.36 2.30
C ARG A 49 5.56 -2.24 3.33
N PRO A 50 6.40 -2.15 4.36
CA PRO A 50 6.37 -1.03 5.30
C PRO A 50 6.40 0.29 4.52
N ARG A 51 5.50 1.20 4.87
CA ARG A 51 5.63 2.60 4.44
C ARG A 51 6.85 3.18 5.18
N ARG A 52 7.44 4.23 4.60
CA ARG A 52 8.74 4.83 4.97
C ARG A 52 9.00 4.92 6.48
N SER A 53 10.27 4.95 6.87
CA SER A 53 10.66 5.07 8.28
C SER A 53 10.01 6.32 8.90
N GLY A 54 9.39 6.14 10.08
CA GLY A 54 8.75 7.24 10.83
C GLY A 54 9.74 8.36 11.16
N GLU A 55 11.03 8.03 11.25
CA GLU A 55 12.13 8.99 11.42
C GLU A 55 12.17 10.05 10.31
N MET A 56 11.95 9.65 9.06
CA MET A 56 11.96 10.59 7.94
C MET A 56 10.78 11.57 8.03
N VAL A 57 9.61 11.07 8.43
CA VAL A 57 8.41 11.91 8.63
C VAL A 57 8.64 12.89 9.78
N ALA A 58 9.21 12.42 10.89
CA ALA A 58 9.53 13.28 12.04
C ALA A 58 10.56 14.36 11.68
N ALA A 59 11.61 14.00 10.93
CA ALA A 59 12.63 14.95 10.49
C ALA A 59 12.07 16.02 9.55
N VAL A 60 11.24 15.64 8.57
CA VAL A 60 10.58 16.61 7.67
C VAL A 60 9.62 17.51 8.46
N LYS A 61 8.86 16.94 9.41
CA LYS A 61 7.95 17.71 10.27
C LYS A 61 8.70 18.78 11.05
N LYS A 62 9.76 18.39 11.76
CA LYS A 62 10.60 19.30 12.53
C LYS A 62 11.20 20.39 11.64
N TYR A 63 11.72 20.03 10.46
CA TYR A 63 12.28 21.01 9.52
C TYR A 63 11.25 22.04 9.05
N VAL A 64 10.01 21.62 8.81
CA VAL A 64 8.92 22.52 8.41
C VAL A 64 8.50 23.44 9.56
N GLU A 65 8.46 22.92 10.79
CA GLU A 65 8.12 23.69 11.99
C GLU A 65 9.21 24.71 12.37
N ASP A 66 10.49 24.35 12.19
CA ASP A 66 11.63 25.22 12.48
C ASP A 66 11.76 26.39 11.47
N LYS A 67 11.23 26.23 10.26
CA LYS A 67 11.24 27.27 9.22
C LYS A 67 10.12 28.29 9.46
N ARG A 68 10.50 29.56 9.61
CA ARG A 68 9.55 30.68 9.71
C ARG A 68 8.91 31.09 8.37
N ASP A 69 9.44 30.58 7.25
CA ASP A 69 9.03 30.95 5.89
C ASP A 69 8.30 29.82 5.15
N ASN A 70 7.64 30.18 4.05
CA ASN A 70 7.01 29.23 3.13
C ASN A 70 8.04 28.23 2.55
N VAL A 71 7.94 26.97 2.98
CA VAL A 71 8.76 25.87 2.48
C VAL A 71 8.16 25.30 1.19
N THR A 72 9.01 25.01 0.19
CA THR A 72 8.57 24.37 -1.06
C THR A 72 8.81 22.87 -1.05
N VAL A 73 7.89 22.10 -1.63
CA VAL A 73 8.03 20.64 -1.80
C VAL A 73 9.29 20.29 -2.61
N SER A 74 9.65 21.12 -3.59
CA SER A 74 10.90 20.97 -4.35
C SER A 74 12.15 21.20 -3.49
N GLY A 75 12.11 22.15 -2.56
CA GLY A 75 13.20 22.37 -1.61
C GLY A 75 13.38 21.17 -0.69
N LEU A 76 12.30 20.69 -0.08
CA LEU A 76 12.31 19.50 0.77
C LEU A 76 12.80 18.25 0.03
N SER A 77 12.37 18.07 -1.22
CA SER A 77 12.80 16.96 -2.06
C SER A 77 14.32 16.94 -2.26
N ARG A 78 14.95 18.12 -2.43
CA ARG A 78 16.40 18.24 -2.56
C ARG A 78 17.11 18.02 -1.23
N GLU A 79 16.58 18.60 -0.15
CA GLU A 79 17.17 18.52 1.19
C GLU A 79 17.23 17.07 1.71
N PHE A 80 16.12 16.34 1.58
CA PHE A 80 15.99 14.98 2.09
C PHE A 80 16.38 13.92 1.06
N ASN A 81 16.87 14.30 -0.12
CA ASN A 81 17.20 13.42 -1.24
C ASN A 81 16.07 12.42 -1.57
N VAL A 82 14.86 12.93 -1.69
CA VAL A 82 13.65 12.14 -1.89
C VAL A 82 12.91 12.65 -3.11
N SER A 83 12.30 11.77 -3.91
CA SER A 83 11.59 12.20 -5.12
C SER A 83 10.47 13.20 -4.81
N ARG A 84 10.27 14.19 -5.69
CA ARG A 84 9.22 15.21 -5.50
C ARG A 84 7.83 14.63 -5.27
N ARG A 85 7.47 13.58 -6.00
CA ARG A 85 6.17 12.89 -5.86
C ARG A 85 6.03 12.22 -4.50
N THR A 86 7.13 11.67 -3.98
CA THR A 86 7.16 11.13 -2.63
C THR A 86 6.95 12.22 -1.60
N MET A 87 7.68 13.32 -1.73
CA MET A 87 7.61 14.41 -0.76
C MET A 87 6.21 15.05 -0.77
N ASP A 88 5.61 15.22 -1.95
CA ASP A 88 4.21 15.67 -2.08
C ASP A 88 3.23 14.73 -1.39
N TRP A 89 3.41 13.41 -1.56
CA TRP A 89 2.60 12.41 -0.88
C TRP A 89 2.77 12.47 0.64
N LEU A 90 4.01 12.58 1.13
CA LEU A 90 4.32 12.68 2.57
C LEU A 90 3.69 13.93 3.18
N VAL A 91 3.86 15.08 2.55
CA VAL A 91 3.31 16.36 3.04
C VAL A 91 1.78 16.31 3.12
N LYS A 92 1.12 15.70 2.13
CA LYS A 92 -0.34 15.61 2.06
C LYS A 92 -0.93 14.50 2.94
N LYS A 93 -0.30 13.32 3.01
CA LYS A 93 -0.86 12.12 3.65
C LYS A 93 -0.34 11.89 5.05
N ASP A 94 0.96 12.11 5.28
CA ASP A 94 1.57 11.85 6.58
C ASP A 94 1.52 13.10 7.47
N LEU A 95 1.78 14.29 6.91
CA LEU A 95 1.77 15.56 7.67
C LEU A 95 0.43 16.29 7.65
N GLY A 96 -0.47 15.94 6.71
CA GLY A 96 -1.78 16.57 6.59
C GLY A 96 -1.75 18.07 6.23
N LEU A 97 -0.62 18.55 5.69
CA LEU A 97 -0.44 19.96 5.37
C LEU A 97 -1.09 20.30 4.02
N LYS A 98 -1.70 21.50 3.94
CA LYS A 98 -2.22 22.03 2.68
C LYS A 98 -1.07 22.60 1.85
N VAL A 99 -0.88 22.06 0.65
CA VAL A 99 0.09 22.54 -0.34
C VAL A 99 -0.62 23.47 -1.32
N TYR A 100 -0.13 24.69 -1.46
CA TYR A 100 -0.66 25.68 -2.40
C TYR A 100 0.31 25.93 -3.55
N LYS A 101 -0.23 26.35 -4.70
CA LYS A 101 0.62 26.85 -5.80
C LYS A 101 1.19 28.19 -5.40
N ARG A 102 2.51 28.31 -5.39
CA ARG A 102 3.20 29.59 -5.25
C ARG A 102 2.93 30.40 -6.52
N ILE A 103 2.25 31.53 -6.39
CA ILE A 103 2.12 32.49 -7.49
C ILE A 103 3.51 33.10 -7.72
N PRO A 104 4.08 33.03 -8.94
CA PRO A 104 5.34 33.70 -9.22
C PRO A 104 5.14 35.19 -8.95
N ARG A 105 6.09 35.81 -8.23
CA ARG A 105 6.10 37.27 -8.09
C ARG A 105 6.23 37.82 -9.51
N GLN A 106 5.12 38.29 -10.09
CA GLN A 106 5.17 39.11 -11.29
C GLN A 106 6.07 40.30 -10.92
N SER A 107 7.13 40.50 -11.69
CA SER A 107 7.99 41.67 -11.53
C SER A 107 7.11 42.90 -11.66
N LEU A 108 6.89 43.62 -10.56
CA LEU A 108 6.37 44.98 -10.61
C LEU A 108 7.43 45.77 -11.40
N MET A 109 7.20 45.95 -12.69
CA MET A 109 8.02 46.87 -13.46
C MET A 109 7.78 48.26 -12.88
N PRO A 110 8.82 49.03 -12.55
CA PRO A 110 8.64 50.42 -12.18
C PRO A 110 8.07 51.15 -13.39
N VAL A 111 6.90 51.75 -13.22
CA VAL A 111 6.36 52.72 -14.17
C VAL A 111 7.16 54.00 -13.94
N TYR A 112 7.98 54.38 -14.94
CA TYR A 112 8.66 55.67 -15.01
C TYR A 112 7.69 56.76 -15.48
#